data_AF-A0A535KSF3-F1
#
_entry.id   AF-A0A535KSF3-F1
#
_cell.length_a   1.000
_cell.length_b   1.000
_cell.length_c   1.000
_cell.angle_alpha   90.00
_cell.angle_beta   90.00
_cell.angle_gamma   90.00
#
_symmetry.space_group_name_H-M   'P 1'
#
loop_
_entity.id
_entity.type
_entity.pdbx_description
1 polymer ?
#
loop_
_entity_poly.entity_id
_entity_poly.type
_entity_poly.pdbx_seq_one_letter_code
_entity_poly.pdbx_strand_id
1 'polypeptide(L)'
;MTQQVSKPPEQIELQPDISQSLPGQHRRFSKAGIYILLVLIGLLIVSSTGLLVVSLAQGLTHPVAGAATLTPTQQPSRAQTVAPTATTDQNGTSTPTPPIFTPGNAIVPPLQLPSGRYLVYEQQDKLYWISSTGGLPQVITAPGYLYNQAVRPILTSSGQLLYSGNGIWLTDIFGGTPQEIAPLDPNKVITSMALSSDGTTIAWSTEPAGGDGVIDIYAGPLTSPTRVFEQLSSNCPCFRVFAFMNGQGKQGNTMLLLTDGQQSHEAIQLGLWALNITNPTPRPLMDEENSQQGPLALAPHSNILLYSSYEGEVPMPSDNSVPDDVATLNYPNSLDMATLDGQPLTMNTAQVLLPEQHDLSNRAVYHWVTTPVFTSDGHMLLYVEFSSQSQAPYDRSSALFEAQVSGSGKHLHVSKPQLMAGSTARLLELGPWLNNHILTFYADGTLYALDIQSGAVATIAQTKAYARIIAVVGLSGS
;
A
#
# COMPACT_ATOMS: atom_id res chain seq x y z
N MET A 1 -27.73 0.40 -20.88
CA MET A 1 -27.01 -0.08 -22.06
C MET A 1 -25.64 -0.49 -21.58
N THR A 2 -25.38 -1.79 -21.54
CA THR A 2 -24.15 -2.41 -21.07
C THR A 2 -23.17 -2.50 -22.24
N GLN A 3 -21.99 -1.90 -22.11
CA GLN A 3 -20.94 -1.96 -23.11
C GLN A 3 -19.83 -2.90 -22.63
N GLN A 4 -19.65 -3.99 -23.38
CA GLN A 4 -18.57 -4.98 -23.25
C GLN A 4 -17.23 -4.32 -23.60
N VAL A 5 -16.25 -4.44 -22.73
CA VAL A 5 -14.85 -4.06 -22.99
C VAL A 5 -14.15 -5.26 -23.63
N SER A 6 -13.58 -5.04 -24.81
CA SER A 6 -12.86 -6.02 -25.62
C SER A 6 -11.42 -6.15 -25.12
N LYS A 7 -10.96 -7.39 -24.89
CA LYS A 7 -9.54 -7.71 -24.69
C LYS A 7 -8.77 -7.60 -26.02
N PRO A 8 -7.50 -7.16 -26.04
CA PRO A 8 -6.61 -7.29 -27.20
C PRO A 8 -6.08 -8.73 -27.36
N PRO A 9 -5.58 -9.12 -28.56
CA PRO A 9 -5.40 -10.52 -28.96
C PRO A 9 -4.14 -11.17 -28.36
N GLU A 10 -4.26 -12.45 -28.01
CA GLU A 10 -3.17 -13.32 -27.59
C GLU A 10 -2.11 -13.44 -28.69
N GLN A 11 -0.84 -13.18 -28.33
CA GLN A 11 0.31 -13.57 -29.15
C GLN A 11 0.45 -15.09 -29.10
N ILE A 12 0.33 -15.72 -30.27
CA ILE A 12 0.60 -17.14 -30.48
C ILE A 12 2.11 -17.35 -30.34
N GLU A 13 2.54 -17.91 -29.21
CA GLU A 13 3.91 -18.35 -29.02
C GLU A 13 4.12 -19.68 -29.78
N LEU A 14 5.09 -19.66 -30.70
CA LEU A 14 5.49 -20.79 -31.52
C LEU A 14 6.05 -21.91 -30.66
N GLN A 15 5.42 -23.07 -30.77
CA GLN A 15 5.91 -24.37 -30.32
C GLN A 15 7.27 -24.70 -30.96
N PRO A 16 8.34 -25.00 -30.21
CA PRO A 16 9.54 -25.61 -30.78
C PRO A 16 9.48 -27.14 -30.68
N ASP A 17 9.97 -27.74 -31.75
CA ASP A 17 9.97 -29.16 -32.10
C ASP A 17 10.54 -30.12 -31.05
N ILE A 18 9.91 -31.29 -31.04
CA ILE A 18 10.35 -32.53 -30.42
C ILE A 18 11.74 -32.91 -30.97
N SER A 19 12.74 -33.02 -30.10
CA SER A 19 13.98 -33.74 -30.42
C SER A 19 14.53 -34.54 -29.23
N GLN A 20 14.28 -35.85 -29.32
CA GLN A 20 15.05 -37.01 -28.86
C GLN A 20 15.42 -37.20 -27.38
N SER A 21 15.12 -38.43 -26.94
CA SER A 21 15.39 -39.05 -25.65
C SER A 21 16.85 -39.55 -25.52
N LEU A 22 17.38 -39.48 -24.29
CA LEU A 22 18.58 -40.17 -23.82
C LEU A 22 18.34 -40.65 -22.36
N PRO A 23 19.04 -41.70 -21.91
CA PRO A 23 18.41 -42.90 -21.34
C PRO A 23 18.21 -42.85 -19.83
N GLY A 24 17.11 -43.44 -19.39
CA GLY A 24 16.73 -43.57 -17.99
C GLY A 24 17.73 -44.38 -17.17
N GLN A 25 18.33 -43.73 -16.17
CA GLN A 25 18.87 -44.43 -15.00
C GLN A 25 17.71 -44.86 -14.09
N HIS A 26 17.30 -46.12 -14.20
CA HIS A 26 16.45 -46.75 -13.20
C HIS A 26 17.20 -46.85 -11.86
N ARG A 27 17.03 -45.86 -10.97
CA ARG A 27 17.25 -46.05 -9.54
C ARG A 27 16.15 -46.97 -9.01
N ARG A 28 16.50 -48.24 -8.78
CA ARG A 28 15.64 -49.20 -8.09
C ARG A 28 15.39 -48.69 -6.67
N PHE A 29 14.22 -48.11 -6.42
CA PHE A 29 13.75 -47.87 -5.07
C PHE A 29 13.52 -49.22 -4.39
N SER A 30 14.32 -49.50 -3.36
CA SER A 30 14.14 -50.66 -2.49
C SER A 30 12.75 -50.56 -1.83
N LYS A 31 11.97 -51.65 -1.87
CA LYS A 31 10.65 -51.76 -1.22
C LYS A 31 10.68 -51.31 0.25
N ALA A 32 11.83 -51.42 0.93
CA ALA A 32 12.02 -50.95 2.30
C ALA A 32 11.89 -49.42 2.47
N GLY A 33 12.30 -48.63 1.47
CA GLY A 33 12.19 -47.16 1.52
C GLY A 33 10.75 -46.66 1.45
N ILE A 34 9.90 -47.38 0.70
CA ILE A 34 8.46 -47.08 0.60
C ILE A 34 7.76 -47.35 1.93
N TYR A 35 8.10 -48.46 2.61
CA TYR A 35 7.54 -48.76 3.94
C TYR A 35 7.95 -47.72 4.99
N ILE A 36 9.21 -47.26 4.98
CA ILE A 36 9.67 -46.21 5.91
C ILE A 36 8.94 -44.88 5.67
N LEU A 37 8.73 -44.51 4.40
CA LEU A 37 7.99 -43.30 4.04
C LEU A 37 6.53 -43.37 4.50
N LEU A 38 5.86 -44.52 4.29
CA LEU A 38 4.47 -44.71 4.72
C LEU A 38 4.33 -44.72 6.25
N VAL A 39 5.30 -45.26 6.99
CA VAL A 39 5.32 -45.20 8.45
C VAL A 39 5.51 -43.76 8.94
N LEU A 40 6.39 -42.98 8.31
CA LEU A 40 6.59 -41.56 8.64
C LEU A 40 5.33 -40.72 8.36
N ILE A 41 4.68 -40.94 7.21
CA ILE A 41 3.40 -40.28 6.88
C ILE A 41 2.33 -40.67 7.90
N GLY A 42 2.22 -41.95 8.27
CA GLY A 42 1.30 -42.42 9.29
C GLY A 42 1.53 -41.77 10.65
N LEU A 43 2.78 -41.66 11.09
CA LEU A 43 3.16 -40.97 12.34
C LEU A 43 2.82 -39.48 12.30
N LEU A 44 2.97 -38.83 11.15
CA LEU A 44 2.67 -37.40 10.96
C LEU A 44 1.16 -37.12 10.94
N ILE A 45 0.36 -38.04 10.41
CA ILE A 45 -1.11 -37.98 10.46
C ILE A 45 -1.61 -38.21 11.90
N VAL A 46 -1.02 -39.15 12.64
CA VAL A 46 -1.41 -39.41 14.04
C VAL A 46 -1.02 -38.25 14.97
N SER A 47 0.15 -37.63 14.77
CA SER A 47 0.57 -36.48 15.57
C SER A 47 -0.25 -35.22 15.26
N SER A 48 -0.59 -34.97 13.99
CA SER A 48 -1.43 -33.83 13.61
C SER A 48 -2.89 -33.97 14.06
N THR A 49 -3.46 -35.18 14.01
CA THR A 49 -4.81 -35.43 14.55
C THR A 49 -4.85 -35.38 16.08
N GLY A 50 -3.78 -35.78 16.78
CA GLY A 50 -3.66 -35.61 18.22
C GLY A 50 -3.65 -34.15 18.69
N LEU A 51 -2.98 -33.26 17.95
CA LEU A 51 -2.96 -31.82 18.22
C LEU A 51 -4.31 -31.13 17.95
N LEU A 52 -5.06 -31.60 16.93
CA LEU A 52 -6.40 -31.10 16.62
C LEU A 52 -7.45 -31.46 17.68
N VAL A 53 -7.38 -32.66 18.27
CA VAL A 53 -8.34 -33.04 19.33
C VAL A 53 -8.08 -32.29 20.63
N VAL A 54 -6.82 -31.99 20.97
CA VAL A 54 -6.48 -31.21 22.16
C VAL A 54 -6.87 -29.73 22.01
N SER A 55 -6.72 -29.14 20.82
CA SER A 55 -7.14 -27.76 20.56
C SER A 55 -8.66 -27.60 20.48
N LEU A 56 -9.40 -28.59 19.93
CA LEU A 56 -10.86 -28.60 19.95
C LEU A 56 -11.45 -28.82 21.36
N ALA A 57 -10.81 -29.64 22.20
CA ALA A 57 -11.26 -29.86 23.58
C ALA A 57 -11.04 -28.61 24.47
N GLN A 58 -10.05 -27.77 24.17
CA GLN A 58 -9.81 -26.51 24.88
C GLN A 58 -10.69 -25.35 24.38
N GLY A 59 -11.24 -25.43 23.16
CA GLY A 59 -12.17 -24.43 22.60
C GLY A 59 -13.64 -24.62 22.99
N LEU A 60 -14.01 -25.72 23.67
CA LEU A 60 -15.41 -26.07 23.99
C LEU A 60 -15.87 -25.67 25.41
N THR A 61 -15.06 -24.95 26.19
CA THR A 61 -15.40 -24.56 27.59
C THR A 61 -15.96 -23.15 27.78
N HIS A 62 -16.41 -22.47 26.72
CA HIS A 62 -17.15 -21.20 26.84
C HIS A 62 -18.54 -21.29 26.19
N PRO A 63 -19.64 -21.09 26.96
CA PRO A 63 -20.99 -21.18 26.42
C PRO A 63 -21.35 -19.87 25.72
N VAL A 64 -21.66 -19.92 24.42
CA VAL A 64 -22.35 -18.83 23.71
C VAL A 64 -23.78 -19.29 23.43
N ALA A 65 -24.72 -18.59 24.06
CA ALA A 65 -26.15 -18.79 23.90
C ALA A 65 -26.67 -18.09 22.63
N GLY A 66 -27.65 -18.71 21.97
CA GLY A 66 -28.76 -18.02 21.32
C GLY A 66 -28.67 -17.80 19.82
N ALA A 67 -29.09 -18.81 19.05
CA ALA A 67 -29.46 -18.67 17.65
C ALA A 67 -30.71 -17.78 17.46
N ALA A 68 -30.72 -16.98 16.39
CA ALA A 68 -31.95 -16.45 15.80
C ALA A 68 -31.81 -16.35 14.26
N THR A 69 -32.36 -17.39 13.63
CA THR A 69 -33.11 -17.48 12.37
C THR A 69 -33.07 -16.31 11.37
N LEU A 70 -32.57 -16.61 10.16
CA LEU A 70 -32.70 -15.82 8.93
C LEU A 70 -34.09 -15.97 8.31
N THR A 71 -34.61 -14.91 7.67
CA THR A 71 -35.57 -15.03 6.55
C THR A 71 -35.29 -13.92 5.54
N PRO A 72 -35.22 -14.21 4.23
CA PRO A 72 -34.77 -13.25 3.22
C PRO A 72 -35.93 -12.48 2.57
N THR A 73 -35.69 -11.25 2.14
CA THR A 73 -36.51 -10.59 1.12
C THR A 73 -35.63 -9.71 0.23
N GLN A 74 -35.73 -9.93 -1.07
CA GLN A 74 -34.97 -9.26 -2.13
C GLN A 74 -35.56 -7.90 -2.51
N GLN A 75 -34.65 -7.08 -3.07
CA GLN A 75 -34.81 -6.11 -4.17
C GLN A 75 -34.89 -4.60 -3.85
N PRO A 76 -34.46 -3.73 -4.80
CA PRO A 76 -33.33 -2.83 -4.59
C PRO A 76 -33.73 -1.35 -4.75
N SER A 77 -33.02 -0.41 -4.12
CA SER A 77 -33.07 1.00 -4.55
C SER A 77 -31.98 1.87 -3.93
N ARG A 78 -31.26 2.57 -4.83
CA ARG A 78 -30.65 3.91 -4.71
C ARG A 78 -29.59 4.14 -3.62
N ALA A 79 -28.38 4.43 -4.10
CA ALA A 79 -27.31 5.10 -3.39
C ALA A 79 -27.85 6.31 -2.59
N GLN A 80 -27.82 6.18 -1.26
CA GLN A 80 -28.00 7.28 -0.33
C GLN A 80 -26.62 7.73 0.14
N THR A 81 -26.36 9.02 0.01
CA THR A 81 -25.24 9.74 0.59
C THR A 81 -25.26 9.56 2.11
N VAL A 82 -24.34 8.74 2.65
CA VAL A 82 -24.22 8.55 4.10
C VAL A 82 -23.18 9.54 4.62
N ALA A 83 -23.64 10.64 5.21
CA ALA A 83 -22.81 11.43 6.11
C ALA A 83 -22.53 10.60 7.38
N PRO A 84 -21.34 10.70 7.99
CA PRO A 84 -21.05 9.96 9.22
C PRO A 84 -21.96 10.44 10.37
N THR A 85 -22.96 9.63 10.71
CA THR A 85 -23.86 9.86 11.85
C THR A 85 -23.20 9.43 13.16
N ALA A 86 -23.18 10.34 14.14
CA ALA A 86 -22.74 10.10 15.50
C ALA A 86 -23.67 9.13 16.27
N THR A 87 -23.08 8.30 17.11
CA THR A 87 -23.75 7.70 18.26
C THR A 87 -23.62 8.65 19.45
N THR A 88 -24.66 9.42 19.74
CA THR A 88 -24.91 9.96 21.08
C THR A 88 -25.80 8.97 21.82
N ASP A 89 -25.22 7.87 22.30
CA ASP A 89 -25.87 7.03 23.30
C ASP A 89 -24.96 6.95 24.53
N GLN A 90 -25.40 7.59 25.61
CA GLN A 90 -24.84 7.44 26.97
C GLN A 90 -25.17 6.06 27.59
N ASN A 91 -25.39 5.02 26.77
CA ASN A 91 -25.40 3.63 27.19
C ASN A 91 -24.34 2.91 26.36
N GLY A 92 -23.26 2.51 27.04
CA GLY A 92 -22.04 2.00 26.44
C GLY A 92 -22.28 0.89 25.42
N THR A 93 -22.20 1.26 24.14
CA THR A 93 -21.77 0.34 23.10
C THR A 93 -20.27 0.17 23.28
N SER A 94 -19.81 -1.07 23.41
CA SER A 94 -18.40 -1.41 23.53
C SER A 94 -17.61 -0.68 22.44
N THR A 95 -16.62 0.13 22.82
CA THR A 95 -15.53 0.47 21.89
C THR A 95 -15.10 -0.84 21.26
N PRO A 96 -15.15 -0.99 19.92
CA PRO A 96 -14.74 -2.23 19.29
C PRO A 96 -13.33 -2.57 19.76
N THR A 97 -13.14 -3.79 20.23
CA THR A 97 -11.82 -4.30 20.60
C THR A 97 -10.90 -4.07 19.40
N PRO A 98 -9.76 -3.37 19.55
CA PRO A 98 -8.87 -3.12 18.43
C PRO A 98 -8.49 -4.43 17.74
N PRO A 99 -8.40 -4.44 16.40
CA PRO A 99 -8.18 -5.68 15.66
C PRO A 99 -6.70 -6.14 15.71
N ILE A 100 -5.83 -5.46 16.45
CA ILE A 100 -4.39 -5.73 16.54
C ILE A 100 -4.04 -6.37 17.90
N PHE A 101 -3.23 -7.42 17.86
CA PHE A 101 -2.81 -8.19 19.03
C PHE A 101 -1.30 -8.41 19.04
N THR A 102 -0.65 -8.03 20.14
CA THR A 102 0.79 -8.29 20.33
C THR A 102 1.06 -9.77 20.59
N PRO A 103 2.24 -10.29 20.21
CA PRO A 103 2.65 -11.64 20.54
C PRO A 103 2.50 -11.92 22.04
N GLY A 104 1.73 -12.95 22.39
CA GLY A 104 1.48 -13.35 23.77
C GLY A 104 0.26 -12.69 24.44
N ASN A 105 -0.49 -11.83 23.75
CA ASN A 105 -1.72 -11.19 24.23
C ASN A 105 -1.56 -10.55 25.63
N ALA A 106 -0.42 -9.89 25.86
CA ALA A 106 -0.17 -9.19 27.11
C ALA A 106 -1.22 -8.07 27.31
N ILE A 107 -1.69 -7.89 28.54
CA ILE A 107 -2.62 -6.80 28.87
C ILE A 107 -1.81 -5.50 28.86
N VAL A 108 -2.07 -4.64 27.88
CA VAL A 108 -1.42 -3.33 27.74
C VAL A 108 -2.34 -2.23 28.26
N PRO A 109 -1.82 -1.21 28.99
CA PRO A 109 -2.61 -0.04 29.38
C PRO A 109 -3.21 0.68 28.16
N PRO A 110 -4.34 1.40 28.34
CA PRO A 110 -4.91 2.22 27.27
C PRO A 110 -3.92 3.28 26.77
N LEU A 111 -3.77 3.38 25.45
CA LEU A 111 -2.92 4.40 24.83
C LEU A 111 -3.55 5.80 25.00
N GLN A 112 -2.82 6.71 25.61
CA GLN A 112 -3.19 8.13 25.68
C GLN A 112 -2.62 8.85 24.45
N LEU A 113 -3.50 9.45 23.64
CA LEU A 113 -3.10 10.14 22.43
C LEU A 113 -2.78 11.62 22.71
N PRO A 114 -1.72 12.17 22.09
CA PRO A 114 -1.37 13.58 22.25
C PRO A 114 -2.49 14.48 21.69
N SER A 115 -2.94 15.44 22.50
CA SER A 115 -3.87 16.50 22.09
C SER A 115 -3.22 17.49 21.11
N GLY A 116 -4.03 18.26 20.38
CA GLY A 116 -3.53 19.25 19.42
C GLY A 116 -2.94 18.66 18.13
N ARG A 117 -3.16 17.35 17.92
CA ARG A 117 -2.87 16.64 16.67
C ARG A 117 -4.17 16.31 15.96
N TYR A 118 -4.12 16.33 14.63
CA TYR A 118 -5.25 16.08 13.76
C TYR A 118 -4.82 15.10 12.66
N LEU A 119 -5.65 14.08 12.42
CA LEU A 119 -5.49 13.19 11.28
C LEU A 119 -6.24 13.80 10.11
N VAL A 120 -5.60 13.81 8.94
CA VAL A 120 -6.23 14.07 7.65
C VAL A 120 -6.40 12.74 6.94
N TYR A 121 -7.59 12.47 6.45
CA TYR A 121 -7.90 11.22 5.75
C TYR A 121 -8.81 11.46 4.55
N GLU A 122 -8.69 10.61 3.54
CA GLU A 122 -9.56 10.62 2.36
C GLU A 122 -10.60 9.51 2.44
N GLN A 123 -11.77 9.81 1.91
CA GLN A 123 -12.75 8.83 1.45
C GLN A 123 -13.05 9.10 -0.03
N GLN A 124 -13.81 8.21 -0.68
CA GLN A 124 -14.13 8.33 -2.10
C GLN A 124 -14.80 9.65 -2.48
N ASP A 125 -15.51 10.30 -1.56
CA ASP A 125 -16.25 11.52 -1.82
C ASP A 125 -15.50 12.80 -1.42
N LYS A 126 -14.77 12.77 -0.30
CA LYS A 126 -14.26 13.98 0.37
C LYS A 126 -12.97 13.72 1.14
N LEU A 127 -12.32 14.83 1.45
CA LEU A 127 -11.21 14.92 2.38
C LEU A 127 -11.72 15.40 3.73
N TYR A 128 -11.22 14.78 4.80
CA TYR A 128 -11.65 15.05 6.16
C TYR A 128 -10.46 15.30 7.08
N TRP A 129 -10.69 16.03 8.17
CA TRP A 129 -9.79 16.03 9.31
C TRP A 129 -10.54 15.71 10.61
N ILE A 130 -9.84 15.08 11.56
CA ILE A 130 -10.37 14.79 12.90
C ILE A 130 -9.26 14.93 13.94
N SER A 131 -9.59 15.31 15.18
CA SER A 131 -8.61 15.29 16.26
C SER A 131 -8.17 13.86 16.58
N SER A 132 -6.89 13.68 16.89
CA SER A 132 -6.32 12.40 17.34
C SER A 132 -7.02 11.85 18.59
N THR A 133 -7.52 12.72 19.46
CA THR A 133 -8.25 12.31 20.68
C THR A 133 -9.73 12.03 20.43
N GLY A 134 -10.16 11.93 19.17
CA GLY A 134 -11.54 11.72 18.76
C GLY A 134 -12.33 13.02 18.55
N GLY A 135 -13.61 12.88 18.22
CA GLY A 135 -14.52 14.00 17.93
C GLY A 135 -15.36 13.76 16.68
N LEU A 136 -15.97 14.83 16.15
CA LEU A 136 -16.67 14.77 14.87
C LEU A 136 -15.72 15.13 13.73
N PRO A 137 -15.59 14.27 12.70
CA PRO A 137 -14.84 14.63 11.50
C PRO A 137 -15.36 15.92 10.87
N GLN A 138 -14.44 16.74 10.39
CA GLN A 138 -14.73 17.97 9.66
C GLN A 138 -14.33 17.78 8.20
N VAL A 139 -15.17 18.27 7.29
CA VAL A 139 -14.89 18.23 5.84
C VAL A 139 -13.88 19.33 5.51
N ILE A 140 -12.83 18.97 4.76
CA ILE A 140 -11.91 19.94 4.15
C ILE A 140 -12.55 20.46 2.87
N THR A 141 -12.52 21.78 2.67
CA THR A 141 -13.03 22.39 1.44
C THR A 141 -12.05 22.12 0.30
N ALA A 142 -12.36 21.14 -0.54
CA ALA A 142 -11.49 20.68 -1.63
C ALA A 142 -12.25 20.71 -2.98
N PRO A 143 -12.45 21.89 -3.59
CA PRO A 143 -13.11 22.00 -4.89
C PRO A 143 -12.36 21.20 -5.95
N GLY A 144 -13.11 20.55 -6.84
CA GLY A 144 -12.53 19.79 -7.94
C GLY A 144 -11.87 18.48 -7.53
N TYR A 145 -11.82 18.14 -6.24
CA TYR A 145 -11.30 16.86 -5.74
C TYR A 145 -12.04 15.69 -6.39
N LEU A 146 -11.26 14.74 -6.90
CA LEU A 146 -11.73 13.45 -7.38
C LEU A 146 -10.83 12.40 -6.76
N TYR A 147 -11.44 11.41 -6.11
CA TYR A 147 -10.70 10.28 -5.55
C TYR A 147 -9.96 9.53 -6.66
N ASN A 148 -8.67 9.29 -6.44
CA ASN A 148 -7.82 8.51 -7.32
C ASN A 148 -6.85 7.68 -6.48
N GLN A 149 -6.99 6.36 -6.57
CA GLN A 149 -6.17 5.40 -5.84
C GLN A 149 -4.65 5.58 -6.09
N ALA A 150 -4.26 5.98 -7.30
CA ALA A 150 -2.88 6.19 -7.71
C ALA A 150 -2.30 7.56 -7.31
N VAL A 151 -3.15 8.55 -7.02
CA VAL A 151 -2.73 9.94 -6.77
C VAL A 151 -3.24 10.41 -5.43
N ARG A 152 -2.37 10.26 -4.42
CA ARG A 152 -2.69 10.61 -3.04
C ARG A 152 -2.46 12.09 -2.79
N PRO A 153 -3.31 12.76 -1.98
CA PRO A 153 -2.99 14.09 -1.49
C PRO A 153 -1.70 14.10 -0.65
N ILE A 154 -1.00 15.22 -0.65
CA ILE A 154 0.29 15.41 0.04
C ILE A 154 0.16 16.59 1.00
N LEU A 155 0.56 16.40 2.25
CA LEU A 155 0.71 17.50 3.20
C LEU A 155 2.01 18.24 2.92
N THR A 156 1.94 19.53 2.64
CA THR A 156 3.12 20.40 2.50
C THR A 156 3.72 20.73 3.86
N SER A 157 4.98 21.14 3.88
CA SER A 157 5.65 21.65 5.09
C SER A 157 4.99 22.90 5.68
N SER A 158 4.24 23.66 4.88
CA SER A 158 3.43 24.81 5.32
C SER A 158 2.11 24.42 6.01
N GLY A 159 1.77 23.13 6.05
CA GLY A 159 0.51 22.65 6.63
C GLY A 159 -0.69 22.73 5.67
N GLN A 160 -0.43 22.88 4.37
CA GLN A 160 -1.44 22.87 3.32
C GLN A 160 -1.55 21.49 2.70
N LEU A 161 -2.73 21.15 2.19
CA LEU A 161 -2.99 19.92 1.49
C LEU A 161 -2.93 20.17 -0.02
N LEU A 162 -1.97 19.55 -0.69
CA LEU A 162 -1.85 19.47 -2.13
C LEU A 162 -2.65 18.24 -2.60
N TYR A 163 -3.60 18.41 -3.53
CA TYR A 163 -4.45 17.34 -4.01
C TYR A 163 -4.77 17.47 -5.49
N SER A 164 -5.20 16.36 -6.09
CA SER A 164 -5.60 16.28 -7.50
C SER A 164 -7.11 16.11 -7.66
N GLY A 165 -7.57 16.33 -8.89
CA GLY A 165 -8.89 15.99 -9.37
C GLY A 165 -9.09 16.50 -10.78
N ASN A 166 -9.92 17.53 -10.98
CA ASN A 166 -10.02 18.25 -12.26
C ASN A 166 -8.87 19.26 -12.52
N GLY A 167 -7.81 19.19 -11.71
CA GLY A 167 -6.68 20.10 -11.66
C GLY A 167 -5.75 19.69 -10.51
N ILE A 168 -4.68 20.44 -10.32
CA ILE A 168 -3.84 20.39 -9.13
C ILE A 168 -4.21 21.57 -8.24
N TRP A 169 -4.51 21.28 -6.98
CA TRP A 169 -5.05 22.25 -6.04
C TRP A 169 -4.29 22.26 -4.72
N LEU A 170 -4.25 23.42 -4.06
CA LEU A 170 -3.70 23.61 -2.73
C LEU A 170 -4.78 24.19 -1.82
N THR A 171 -4.97 23.61 -0.63
CA THR A 171 -5.91 24.14 0.36
C THR A 171 -5.36 24.08 1.77
N ASP A 172 -5.70 25.06 2.60
CA ASP A 172 -5.49 25.00 4.03
C ASP A 172 -6.47 24.01 4.68
N ILE A 173 -5.98 23.24 5.67
CA ILE A 173 -6.77 22.16 6.31
C ILE A 173 -7.84 22.71 7.24
N PHE A 174 -7.53 23.78 7.98
CA PHE A 174 -8.42 24.38 8.99
C PHE A 174 -9.27 25.53 8.44
N GLY A 175 -9.37 25.64 7.11
CA GLY A 175 -10.10 26.70 6.42
C GLY A 175 -9.16 27.67 5.70
N GLY A 176 -9.69 28.33 4.68
CA GLY A 176 -8.92 29.16 3.74
C GLY A 176 -9.62 29.20 2.39
N THR A 177 -9.03 29.87 1.41
CA THR A 177 -9.51 29.81 0.02
C THR A 177 -8.63 28.85 -0.76
N PRO A 178 -9.18 27.73 -1.27
CA PRO A 178 -8.42 26.82 -2.13
C PRO A 178 -7.87 27.54 -3.35
N GLN A 179 -6.63 27.20 -3.73
CA GLN A 179 -5.94 27.75 -4.88
C GLN A 179 -5.73 26.65 -5.92
N GLU A 180 -6.16 26.90 -7.15
CA GLU A 180 -5.79 26.08 -8.30
C GLU A 180 -4.33 26.40 -8.69
N ILE A 181 -3.48 25.38 -8.67
CA ILE A 181 -2.06 25.46 -9.03
C ILE A 181 -1.90 25.24 -10.54
N ALA A 182 -2.63 24.27 -11.09
CA ALA A 182 -2.63 23.98 -12.51
C ALA A 182 -3.99 23.40 -12.94
N PRO A 183 -4.61 23.90 -14.02
CA PRO A 183 -5.82 23.29 -14.57
C PRO A 183 -5.49 21.96 -15.27
N LEU A 184 -6.48 21.07 -15.35
CA LEU A 184 -6.41 19.83 -16.13
C LEU A 184 -7.34 19.92 -17.34
N ASP A 185 -6.85 19.49 -18.51
CA ASP A 185 -7.69 19.36 -19.69
C ASP A 185 -8.79 18.31 -19.45
N PRO A 186 -10.04 18.53 -19.91
CA PRO A 186 -11.17 17.63 -19.62
C PRO A 186 -11.02 16.17 -20.08
N ASN A 187 -10.09 15.89 -21.00
CA ASN A 187 -9.81 14.56 -21.53
C ASN A 187 -8.52 13.94 -20.97
N LYS A 188 -7.90 14.57 -19.97
CA LYS A 188 -6.71 14.05 -19.29
C LYS A 188 -7.06 13.63 -17.87
N VAL A 189 -6.30 12.68 -17.36
CA VAL A 189 -6.30 12.25 -15.95
C VAL A 189 -4.91 12.42 -15.39
N ILE A 190 -4.81 12.82 -14.12
CA ILE A 190 -3.54 12.83 -13.39
C ILE A 190 -3.27 11.40 -12.93
N THR A 191 -2.09 10.87 -13.21
CA THR A 191 -1.74 9.47 -12.92
C THR A 191 -0.70 9.29 -11.83
N SER A 192 0.00 10.36 -11.46
CA SER A 192 0.92 10.39 -10.31
C SER A 192 1.23 11.82 -9.88
N MET A 193 1.68 12.01 -8.64
CA MET A 193 2.09 13.31 -8.12
C MET A 193 3.15 13.14 -7.03
N ALA A 194 4.18 13.99 -7.03
CA ALA A 194 5.21 14.03 -6.01
C ALA A 194 5.61 15.47 -5.68
N LEU A 195 6.09 15.67 -4.45
CA LEU A 195 6.61 16.92 -3.93
C LEU A 195 8.07 16.71 -3.49
N SER A 196 8.95 17.67 -3.77
CA SER A 196 10.33 17.65 -3.27
C SER A 196 10.36 17.71 -1.74
N SER A 197 11.43 17.18 -1.14
CA SER A 197 11.58 17.14 0.33
C SER A 197 11.54 18.52 1.00
N ASP A 198 11.90 19.59 0.28
CA ASP A 198 11.83 20.98 0.76
C ASP A 198 10.45 21.63 0.54
N GLY A 199 9.53 20.94 -0.15
CA GLY A 199 8.19 21.42 -0.45
C GLY A 199 8.10 22.49 -1.54
N THR A 200 9.21 22.82 -2.20
CA THR A 200 9.27 23.95 -3.16
C THR A 200 8.97 23.54 -4.59
N THR A 201 9.13 22.26 -4.93
CA THR A 201 9.04 21.75 -6.29
C THR A 201 8.03 20.62 -6.36
N ILE A 202 7.14 20.66 -7.35
CA ILE A 202 6.14 19.64 -7.61
C ILE A 202 6.46 18.95 -8.94
N ALA A 203 6.06 17.69 -9.06
CA ALA A 203 5.94 17.02 -10.34
C ALA A 203 4.69 16.14 -10.39
N TRP A 204 4.09 15.99 -11.57
CA TRP A 204 2.99 15.08 -11.80
C TRP A 204 2.97 14.61 -13.26
N SER A 205 2.34 13.47 -13.50
CA SER A 205 2.09 12.96 -14.86
C SER A 205 0.62 13.03 -15.22
N THR A 206 0.34 13.17 -16.51
CA THR A 206 -1.01 13.09 -17.06
C THR A 206 -1.07 12.12 -18.23
N GLU A 207 -2.18 11.40 -18.34
CA GLU A 207 -2.49 10.51 -19.46
C GLU A 207 -3.88 10.86 -20.03
N PRO A 208 -4.17 10.55 -21.30
CA PRO A 208 -5.52 10.68 -21.84
C PRO A 208 -6.47 9.73 -21.10
N ALA A 209 -7.68 10.20 -20.76
CA ALA A 209 -8.67 9.40 -20.04
C ALA A 209 -9.07 8.10 -20.78
N GLY A 210 -8.85 8.05 -22.10
CA GLY A 210 -9.06 6.86 -22.93
C GLY A 210 -7.85 5.93 -23.09
N GLY A 211 -6.71 6.22 -22.45
CA GLY A 211 -5.45 5.44 -22.55
C GLY A 211 -4.60 5.74 -23.78
N ASP A 212 -5.21 6.18 -24.88
CA ASP A 212 -4.51 6.48 -26.14
C ASP A 212 -4.19 7.98 -26.29
N GLY A 213 -2.91 8.31 -26.54
CA GLY A 213 -2.49 9.67 -26.90
C GLY A 213 -1.18 10.09 -26.25
N VAL A 214 -1.12 11.33 -25.78
CA VAL A 214 0.11 11.94 -25.24
C VAL A 214 0.12 11.86 -23.72
N ILE A 215 1.21 11.32 -23.19
CA ILE A 215 1.58 11.35 -21.78
C ILE A 215 2.52 12.53 -21.57
N ASP A 216 2.19 13.39 -20.61
CA ASP A 216 3.00 14.54 -20.25
C ASP A 216 3.50 14.39 -18.80
N ILE A 217 4.73 14.86 -18.54
CA ILE A 217 5.22 15.10 -17.17
C ILE A 217 5.43 16.59 -17.00
N TYR A 218 4.85 17.12 -15.93
CA TYR A 218 5.03 18.50 -15.50
C TYR A 218 5.92 18.50 -14.26
N ALA A 219 6.86 19.43 -14.18
CA ALA A 219 7.68 19.66 -13.00
C ALA A 219 8.15 21.11 -12.91
N GLY A 220 8.45 21.57 -11.70
CA GLY A 220 9.00 22.90 -11.45
C GLY A 220 8.57 23.45 -10.09
N PRO A 221 8.83 24.75 -9.82
CA PRO A 221 8.38 25.40 -8.60
C PRO A 221 6.88 25.19 -8.38
N LEU A 222 6.45 24.93 -7.14
CA LEU A 222 5.06 24.66 -6.78
C LEU A 222 4.08 25.72 -7.32
N THR A 223 4.51 26.97 -7.41
CA THR A 223 3.70 28.10 -7.89
C THR A 223 3.65 28.23 -9.42
N SER A 224 4.56 27.59 -10.14
CA SER A 224 4.71 27.75 -11.60
C SER A 224 5.37 26.53 -12.24
N PRO A 225 4.76 25.34 -12.14
CA PRO A 225 5.24 24.14 -12.81
C PRO A 225 5.13 24.26 -14.33
N THR A 226 6.00 23.55 -15.06
CA THR A 226 6.02 23.53 -16.53
C THR A 226 6.12 22.12 -17.04
N ARG A 227 5.70 21.88 -18.30
CA ARG A 227 5.93 20.58 -18.93
C ARG A 227 7.42 20.36 -19.17
N VAL A 228 7.94 19.24 -18.70
CA VAL A 228 9.36 18.87 -18.80
C VAL A 228 9.60 17.65 -19.69
N PHE A 229 8.59 16.83 -19.93
CA PHE A 229 8.69 15.65 -20.77
C PHE A 229 7.35 15.33 -21.43
N GLU A 230 7.39 14.77 -22.64
CA GLU A 230 6.23 14.41 -23.46
C GLU A 230 6.55 13.10 -24.20
N GLN A 231 5.59 12.18 -24.25
CA GLN A 231 5.69 10.96 -25.06
C GLN A 231 4.33 10.47 -25.52
N LEU A 232 4.30 9.57 -26.50
CA LEU A 232 3.08 8.88 -26.91
C LEU A 232 2.87 7.63 -26.05
N SER A 233 1.63 7.32 -25.66
CA SER A 233 1.28 6.11 -24.93
C SER A 233 1.51 4.83 -25.74
N SER A 234 1.64 4.94 -27.08
CA SER A 234 2.09 3.86 -27.95
C SER A 234 3.56 3.49 -27.79
N ASN A 235 4.34 4.36 -27.14
CA ASN A 235 5.78 4.22 -26.95
C ASN A 235 6.09 4.10 -25.45
N CYS A 236 5.50 3.12 -24.77
CA CYS A 236 5.85 2.85 -23.38
C CYS A 236 7.35 2.45 -23.25
N PRO A 237 8.01 2.67 -22.09
CA PRO A 237 7.42 2.78 -20.76
C PRO A 237 6.51 3.98 -20.56
N CYS A 238 5.32 3.78 -20.02
CA CYS A 238 4.31 4.81 -19.84
C CYS A 238 4.57 5.59 -18.53
N PHE A 239 5.50 6.54 -18.62
CA PHE A 239 6.14 7.14 -17.46
C PHE A 239 5.20 7.92 -16.54
N ARG A 240 5.35 7.65 -15.25
CA ARG A 240 4.74 8.31 -14.11
C ARG A 240 5.81 8.78 -13.16
N VAL A 241 5.50 9.84 -12.42
CA VAL A 241 6.34 10.36 -11.36
C VAL A 241 6.23 9.43 -10.14
N PHE A 242 7.36 8.89 -9.70
CA PHE A 242 7.44 8.15 -8.44
C PHE A 242 7.81 9.07 -7.28
N ALA A 243 8.96 9.75 -7.37
CA ALA A 243 9.47 10.62 -6.31
C ALA A 243 10.51 11.62 -6.83
N PHE A 244 10.81 12.64 -6.04
CA PHE A 244 12.07 13.37 -6.17
C PHE A 244 13.18 12.66 -5.39
N MET A 245 14.41 12.72 -5.90
CA MET A 245 15.58 12.31 -5.11
C MET A 245 15.73 13.20 -3.88
N ASN A 246 16.17 12.62 -2.76
CA ASN A 246 16.57 13.40 -1.60
C ASN A 246 17.94 14.07 -1.86
N GLY A 247 18.07 15.34 -1.47
CA GLY A 247 19.32 16.09 -1.62
C GLY A 247 19.14 17.58 -1.31
N GLN A 248 20.22 18.24 -0.92
CA GLN A 248 20.21 19.68 -0.67
C GLN A 248 20.26 20.47 -1.99
N GLY A 249 19.40 21.48 -2.12
CA GLY A 249 19.41 22.41 -3.25
C GLY A 249 19.00 21.80 -4.59
N LYS A 250 19.73 22.12 -5.67
CA LYS A 250 19.30 21.85 -7.05
C LYS A 250 19.07 20.36 -7.33
N GLN A 251 19.92 19.45 -6.84
CA GLN A 251 19.82 18.03 -7.20
C GLN A 251 18.51 17.39 -6.73
N GLY A 252 18.07 17.68 -5.51
CA GLY A 252 16.81 17.16 -4.96
C GLY A 252 15.57 17.73 -5.66
N ASN A 253 15.71 18.91 -6.27
CA ASN A 253 14.62 19.59 -6.98
C ASN A 253 14.66 19.37 -8.49
N THR A 254 15.71 18.75 -9.04
CA THR A 254 15.84 18.51 -10.48
C THR A 254 15.90 17.04 -10.90
N MET A 255 16.18 16.13 -9.97
CA MET A 255 16.23 14.69 -10.26
C MET A 255 14.93 14.01 -9.84
N LEU A 256 14.15 13.62 -10.84
CA LEU A 256 12.95 12.82 -10.70
C LEU A 256 13.26 11.33 -10.85
N LEU A 257 12.58 10.53 -10.05
CA LEU A 257 12.43 9.09 -10.24
C LEU A 257 11.09 8.85 -10.92
N LEU A 258 11.12 8.08 -12.01
CA LEU A 258 9.96 7.70 -12.80
C LEU A 258 9.72 6.21 -12.68
N THR A 259 8.47 5.81 -12.84
CA THR A 259 8.02 4.41 -12.94
C THR A 259 7.07 4.25 -14.14
N ASP A 260 6.75 3.03 -14.54
CA ASP A 260 5.82 2.72 -15.62
C ASP A 260 4.48 2.27 -15.04
N GLY A 261 3.39 2.89 -15.50
CA GLY A 261 2.03 2.49 -15.15
C GLY A 261 1.45 1.37 -16.02
N GLN A 262 2.18 0.84 -17.00
CA GLN A 262 1.71 -0.16 -17.98
C GLN A 262 0.35 0.18 -18.62
N GLN A 263 0.09 1.46 -18.88
CA GLN A 263 -1.19 1.96 -19.40
C GLN A 263 -2.42 1.70 -18.49
N SER A 264 -2.23 1.26 -17.24
CA SER A 264 -3.31 1.11 -16.26
C SER A 264 -3.42 2.38 -15.41
N HIS A 265 -4.60 2.99 -15.28
CA HIS A 265 -4.79 4.12 -14.36
C HIS A 265 -4.74 3.72 -12.86
N GLU A 266 -4.53 2.44 -12.56
CA GLU A 266 -4.35 1.95 -11.19
C GLU A 266 -2.96 2.32 -10.65
N ALA A 267 -2.77 2.15 -9.33
CA ALA A 267 -1.54 2.50 -8.62
C ALA A 267 -0.37 1.51 -8.89
N ILE A 268 -0.35 0.87 -10.06
CA ILE A 268 0.69 -0.08 -10.49
C ILE A 268 1.95 0.71 -10.85
N GLN A 269 3.10 0.24 -10.35
CA GLN A 269 4.39 0.89 -10.52
C GLN A 269 5.42 -0.16 -10.90
N LEU A 270 5.95 -0.08 -12.12
CA LEU A 270 6.89 -1.06 -12.63
C LEU A 270 8.12 -0.38 -13.23
N GLY A 271 9.29 -0.98 -13.03
CA GLY A 271 10.58 -0.39 -13.37
C GLY A 271 10.87 0.93 -12.65
N LEU A 272 12.08 1.42 -12.86
CA LEU A 272 12.54 2.69 -12.30
C LEU A 272 13.50 3.38 -13.25
N TRP A 273 13.27 4.68 -13.48
CA TRP A 273 14.14 5.52 -14.29
C TRP A 273 14.50 6.82 -13.57
N ALA A 274 15.69 7.34 -13.84
CA ALA A 274 16.08 8.68 -13.44
C ALA A 274 15.82 9.67 -14.58
N LEU A 275 15.22 10.81 -14.27
CA LEU A 275 15.01 11.93 -15.18
C LEU A 275 15.57 13.22 -14.55
N ASN A 276 16.49 13.87 -15.25
CA ASN A 276 16.88 15.24 -14.91
C ASN A 276 15.97 16.21 -15.64
N ILE A 277 15.16 16.99 -14.91
CA ILE A 277 14.18 17.91 -15.53
C ILE A 277 14.82 19.03 -16.38
N THR A 278 16.12 19.29 -16.19
CA THR A 278 16.84 20.29 -17.01
C THR A 278 17.37 19.72 -18.33
N ASN A 279 17.51 18.40 -18.41
CA ASN A 279 17.89 17.67 -19.63
C ASN A 279 17.11 16.34 -19.66
N PRO A 280 15.84 16.37 -20.11
CA PRO A 280 14.86 15.34 -19.84
C PRO A 280 15.05 14.12 -20.73
N THR A 281 16.04 13.29 -20.40
CA THR A 281 16.25 11.96 -20.99
C THR A 281 16.17 10.92 -19.88
N PRO A 282 15.10 10.11 -19.82
CA PRO A 282 14.98 9.00 -18.87
C PRO A 282 16.15 8.03 -18.99
N ARG A 283 16.63 7.51 -17.86
CA ARG A 283 17.68 6.50 -17.79
C ARG A 283 17.28 5.37 -16.83
N PRO A 284 17.29 4.10 -17.26
CA PRO A 284 16.88 3.00 -16.40
C PRO A 284 17.81 2.85 -15.19
N LEU A 285 17.22 2.49 -14.06
CA LEU A 285 17.87 2.13 -12.80
C LEU A 285 17.60 0.67 -12.43
N MET A 286 16.42 0.15 -12.79
CA MET A 286 16.04 -1.27 -12.68
C MET A 286 16.11 -1.96 -14.03
N ASP A 287 16.12 -3.29 -14.01
CA ASP A 287 16.12 -4.11 -15.21
C ASP A 287 14.81 -3.94 -15.99
N GLU A 288 14.91 -3.48 -17.23
CA GLU A 288 13.76 -3.24 -18.10
C GLU A 288 13.07 -4.55 -18.54
N GLU A 289 13.75 -5.69 -18.45
CA GLU A 289 13.22 -6.99 -18.88
C GLU A 289 12.23 -7.60 -17.87
N ASN A 290 12.25 -7.15 -16.60
CA ASN A 290 11.37 -7.68 -15.57
C ASN A 290 10.20 -6.74 -15.27
N SER A 291 9.07 -7.01 -15.92
CA SER A 291 7.81 -6.27 -15.77
C SER A 291 7.14 -6.43 -14.40
N GLN A 292 7.73 -7.14 -13.45
CA GLN A 292 7.17 -7.35 -12.10
C GLN A 292 7.95 -6.59 -11.03
N GLN A 293 9.07 -5.96 -11.37
CA GLN A 293 9.83 -5.14 -10.42
C GLN A 293 9.24 -3.75 -10.32
N GLY A 294 9.08 -3.23 -9.10
CA GLY A 294 8.38 -1.97 -8.87
C GLY A 294 8.91 -1.20 -7.66
N PRO A 295 9.05 0.14 -7.73
CA PRO A 295 9.40 0.95 -6.57
C PRO A 295 8.20 1.04 -5.61
N LEU A 296 8.47 1.00 -4.29
CA LEU A 296 7.42 1.01 -3.27
C LEU A 296 7.47 2.26 -2.39
N ALA A 297 8.67 2.65 -1.97
CA ALA A 297 8.87 3.84 -1.14
C ALA A 297 10.32 4.34 -1.24
N LEU A 298 10.51 5.65 -1.07
CA LEU A 298 11.82 6.25 -0.86
C LEU A 298 11.92 6.67 0.60
N ALA A 299 12.98 6.24 1.29
CA ALA A 299 13.18 6.57 2.70
C ALA A 299 13.29 8.10 2.90
N PRO A 300 12.68 8.68 3.95
CA PRO A 300 12.80 10.10 4.24
C PRO A 300 14.25 10.55 4.38
N HIS A 301 14.58 11.71 3.82
CA HIS A 301 15.88 12.37 3.94
C HIS A 301 17.10 11.57 3.45
N SER A 302 16.91 10.42 2.83
CA SER A 302 17.97 9.56 2.32
C SER A 302 17.59 8.98 0.97
N ASN A 303 18.55 8.48 0.20
CA ASN A 303 18.26 7.89 -1.11
C ASN A 303 18.18 6.36 -1.05
N ILE A 304 17.63 5.82 0.05
CA ILE A 304 17.36 4.39 0.17
C ILE A 304 15.99 4.12 -0.45
N LEU A 305 15.99 3.36 -1.54
CA LEU A 305 14.81 2.88 -2.22
C LEU A 305 14.38 1.53 -1.64
N LEU A 306 13.12 1.44 -1.24
CA LEU A 306 12.41 0.18 -1.07
C LEU A 306 11.71 -0.17 -2.38
N TYR A 307 11.91 -1.38 -2.87
CA TYR A 307 11.28 -1.88 -4.08
C TYR A 307 10.92 -3.36 -3.94
N SER A 308 10.08 -3.85 -4.85
CA SER A 308 9.79 -5.27 -5.00
C SER A 308 10.54 -5.85 -6.19
N SER A 309 11.08 -7.05 -6.05
CA SER A 309 11.51 -7.85 -7.20
C SER A 309 10.32 -8.47 -7.97
N TYR A 310 9.15 -8.54 -7.32
CA TYR A 310 7.94 -9.11 -7.89
C TYR A 310 6.66 -8.56 -7.28
N GLU A 311 5.75 -8.12 -8.14
CA GLU A 311 4.39 -7.78 -7.81
C GLU A 311 3.42 -8.69 -8.57
N GLY A 312 2.35 -9.10 -7.91
CA GLY A 312 1.38 -10.02 -8.49
C GLY A 312 -0.04 -9.81 -8.02
N GLU A 313 -0.96 -10.41 -8.77
CA GLU A 313 -2.38 -10.38 -8.47
C GLU A 313 -2.73 -11.23 -7.25
N VAL A 314 -3.55 -10.67 -6.37
CA VAL A 314 -4.11 -11.36 -5.22
C VAL A 314 -5.58 -11.71 -5.51
N PRO A 315 -6.07 -12.90 -5.14
CA PRO A 315 -7.50 -13.21 -5.21
C PRO A 315 -8.36 -12.13 -4.52
N MET A 316 -9.31 -11.57 -5.26
CA MET A 316 -10.25 -10.58 -4.74
C MET A 316 -11.21 -11.21 -3.71
N PRO A 317 -11.35 -10.65 -2.50
CA PRO A 317 -12.35 -11.10 -1.54
C PRO A 317 -13.76 -10.97 -2.10
N SER A 318 -14.59 -12.00 -1.94
CA SER A 318 -15.96 -12.01 -2.51
C SER A 318 -17.05 -11.51 -1.55
N ASP A 319 -16.66 -10.97 -0.40
CA ASP A 319 -17.54 -10.54 0.69
C ASP A 319 -17.58 -9.02 0.86
N ASN A 320 -16.98 -8.26 -0.08
CA ASN A 320 -16.83 -6.81 -0.04
C ASN A 320 -16.04 -6.29 1.18
N SER A 321 -15.19 -7.11 1.79
CA SER A 321 -14.32 -6.69 2.90
C SER A 321 -13.20 -5.74 2.49
N VAL A 322 -12.85 -5.73 1.20
CA VAL A 322 -11.87 -4.84 0.59
C VAL A 322 -12.55 -4.07 -0.54
N PRO A 323 -12.39 -2.74 -0.64
CA PRO A 323 -12.89 -1.96 -1.78
C PRO A 323 -12.35 -2.47 -3.11
N ASP A 324 -13.17 -2.42 -4.17
CA ASP A 324 -12.82 -2.97 -5.48
C ASP A 324 -11.49 -2.41 -6.02
N ASP A 325 -11.27 -1.10 -5.91
CA ASP A 325 -10.06 -0.41 -6.37
C ASP A 325 -8.81 -0.72 -5.54
N VAL A 326 -8.96 -1.28 -4.35
CA VAL A 326 -7.87 -1.81 -3.52
C VAL A 326 -7.68 -3.30 -3.81
N ALA A 327 -8.76 -4.03 -4.11
CA ALA A 327 -8.72 -5.45 -4.35
C ALA A 327 -8.11 -5.81 -5.72
N THR A 328 -8.18 -4.93 -6.72
CA THR A 328 -7.59 -5.14 -8.06
C THR A 328 -6.11 -4.80 -8.17
N LEU A 329 -5.50 -4.25 -7.12
CA LEU A 329 -4.09 -3.89 -7.14
C LEU A 329 -3.19 -5.13 -7.23
N ASN A 330 -2.03 -4.95 -7.86
CA ASN A 330 -0.90 -5.85 -7.66
C ASN A 330 -0.26 -5.56 -6.30
N TYR A 331 0.19 -6.62 -5.64
CA TYR A 331 0.86 -6.52 -4.35
C TYR A 331 2.27 -7.11 -4.44
N PRO A 332 3.26 -6.48 -3.81
CA PRO A 332 4.59 -7.06 -3.64
C PRO A 332 4.53 -8.39 -2.88
N ASN A 333 5.30 -9.38 -3.32
CA ASN A 333 5.60 -10.58 -2.51
C ASN A 333 7.09 -10.67 -2.14
N SER A 334 7.84 -9.59 -2.37
CA SER A 334 9.23 -9.46 -1.98
C SER A 334 9.51 -8.03 -1.57
N LEU A 335 10.60 -7.82 -0.83
CA LEU A 335 11.06 -6.51 -0.42
C LEU A 335 12.59 -6.48 -0.49
N ASP A 336 13.09 -5.55 -1.28
CA ASP A 336 14.50 -5.27 -1.46
C ASP A 336 14.79 -3.80 -1.14
N MET A 337 15.95 -3.53 -0.56
CA MET A 337 16.41 -2.16 -0.31
C MET A 337 17.75 -1.90 -0.97
N ALA A 338 17.85 -0.79 -1.71
CA ALA A 338 19.09 -0.36 -2.32
C ALA A 338 19.29 1.16 -2.15
N THR A 339 20.55 1.59 -2.04
CA THR A 339 20.86 3.03 -2.10
C THR A 339 21.00 3.48 -3.55
N LEU A 340 20.33 4.58 -3.90
CA LEU A 340 20.48 5.32 -5.14
C LEU A 340 21.55 6.41 -4.98
N ASP A 341 22.68 6.29 -5.67
CA ASP A 341 23.77 7.28 -5.60
C ASP A 341 24.57 7.35 -6.91
N GLY A 342 25.54 8.27 -6.94
CA GLY A 342 26.42 8.46 -8.10
C GLY A 342 25.98 9.55 -9.08
N GLN A 343 26.85 9.81 -10.05
CA GLN A 343 26.63 10.69 -11.20
C GLN A 343 27.30 10.03 -12.43
N PRO A 344 26.56 9.33 -13.32
CA PRO A 344 25.10 9.19 -13.33
C PRO A 344 24.57 8.39 -12.14
N LEU A 345 23.29 8.61 -11.82
CA LEU A 345 22.61 7.90 -10.73
C LEU A 345 22.56 6.40 -11.03
N THR A 346 22.86 5.57 -10.04
CA THR A 346 22.88 4.11 -10.12
C THR A 346 22.27 3.50 -8.86
N MET A 347 21.77 2.27 -8.98
CA MET A 347 21.31 1.47 -7.85
C MET A 347 22.46 0.60 -7.32
N ASN A 348 22.77 0.72 -6.03
CA ASN A 348 23.76 -0.13 -5.37
C ASN A 348 23.25 -1.57 -5.17
N THR A 349 24.13 -2.44 -4.66
CA THR A 349 23.78 -3.80 -4.26
C THR A 349 22.60 -3.80 -3.29
N ALA A 350 21.55 -4.53 -3.66
CA ALA A 350 20.36 -4.67 -2.85
C ALA A 350 20.61 -5.50 -1.58
N GLN A 351 19.89 -5.16 -0.52
CA GLN A 351 19.69 -5.97 0.66
C GLN A 351 18.29 -6.57 0.59
N VAL A 352 18.20 -7.90 0.52
CA VAL A 352 16.93 -8.63 0.52
C VAL A 352 16.36 -8.62 1.94
N LEU A 353 15.21 -7.99 2.13
CA LEU A 353 14.45 -8.00 3.39
C LEU A 353 13.46 -9.17 3.43
N LEU A 354 12.71 -9.35 2.35
CA LEU A 354 11.71 -10.40 2.18
C LEU A 354 11.93 -11.08 0.83
N PRO A 355 12.34 -12.37 0.80
CA PRO A 355 12.63 -13.06 -0.45
C PRO A 355 11.34 -13.39 -1.20
N GLU A 356 11.41 -13.28 -2.52
CA GLU A 356 10.33 -13.62 -3.44
C GLU A 356 9.84 -15.08 -3.32
N GLN A 357 8.54 -15.26 -3.52
CA GLN A 357 7.89 -16.57 -3.58
C GLN A 357 7.38 -16.86 -4.99
N HIS A 358 7.79 -18.01 -5.55
CA HIS A 358 7.34 -18.47 -6.86
C HIS A 358 6.58 -19.79 -6.77
N ASP A 359 5.62 -19.96 -7.68
CA ASP A 359 4.98 -21.24 -8.01
C ASP A 359 4.51 -22.09 -6.81
N LEU A 360 4.02 -21.45 -5.74
CA LEU A 360 3.50 -22.21 -4.60
C LEU A 360 2.17 -22.86 -4.99
N SER A 361 2.06 -24.15 -4.74
CA SER A 361 0.86 -24.94 -5.06
C SER A 361 -0.38 -24.51 -4.27
N ASN A 362 -0.20 -23.93 -3.08
CA ASN A 362 -1.26 -23.39 -2.26
C ASN A 362 -1.14 -21.86 -2.18
N ARG A 363 -2.09 -21.16 -2.81
CA ARG A 363 -2.14 -19.69 -2.82
C ARG A 363 -2.22 -19.07 -1.42
N ALA A 364 -2.73 -19.79 -0.42
CA ALA A 364 -2.80 -19.31 0.96
C ALA A 364 -1.45 -19.26 1.69
N VAL A 365 -0.40 -19.80 1.09
CA VAL A 365 0.97 -19.74 1.63
C VAL A 365 1.72 -18.51 1.10
N TYR A 366 1.21 -17.86 0.05
CA TYR A 366 1.78 -16.61 -0.40
C TYR A 366 1.61 -15.54 0.67
N HIS A 367 2.69 -14.80 0.89
CA HIS A 367 2.64 -13.52 1.56
C HIS A 367 2.59 -12.41 0.53
N TRP A 368 1.86 -11.36 0.89
CA TRP A 368 1.73 -10.14 0.11
C TRP A 368 1.97 -8.96 1.05
N VAL A 369 2.62 -7.92 0.56
CA VAL A 369 2.95 -6.74 1.35
C VAL A 369 2.04 -5.60 0.96
N THR A 370 1.58 -4.84 1.94
CA THR A 370 0.92 -3.55 1.71
C THR A 370 1.42 -2.47 2.67
N THR A 371 1.30 -1.22 2.21
CA THR A 371 1.60 0.01 2.97
C THR A 371 2.94 -0.01 3.73
N PRO A 372 4.08 -0.17 3.04
CA PRO A 372 5.38 0.04 3.68
C PRO A 372 5.53 1.52 4.10
N VAL A 373 5.95 1.75 5.34
CA VAL A 373 6.14 3.08 5.93
C VAL A 373 7.47 3.13 6.68
N PHE A 374 8.34 4.06 6.29
CA PHE A 374 9.55 4.36 7.04
C PHE A 374 9.22 5.26 8.24
N THR A 375 10.00 5.16 9.31
CA THR A 375 10.09 6.21 10.33
C THR A 375 10.60 7.52 9.70
N SER A 376 10.30 8.65 10.34
CA SER A 376 10.71 9.98 9.84
C SER A 376 12.23 10.15 9.73
N ASP A 377 13.01 9.40 10.49
CA ASP A 377 14.48 9.34 10.41
C ASP A 377 15.00 8.30 9.39
N GLY A 378 14.12 7.49 8.80
CA GLY A 378 14.47 6.44 7.84
C GLY A 378 15.16 5.21 8.44
N HIS A 379 15.25 5.09 9.77
CA HIS A 379 15.99 4.01 10.44
C HIS A 379 15.17 2.75 10.72
N MET A 380 13.86 2.78 10.46
CA MET A 380 12.99 1.64 10.64
C MET A 380 11.95 1.62 9.52
N LEU A 381 11.67 0.43 9.00
CA LEU A 381 10.56 0.16 8.08
C LEU A 381 9.50 -0.63 8.83
N LEU A 382 8.23 -0.20 8.74
CA LEU A 382 7.07 -1.01 9.09
C LEU A 382 6.29 -1.35 7.82
N TYR A 383 5.70 -2.53 7.78
CA TYR A 383 4.84 -2.93 6.68
C TYR A 383 3.81 -3.96 7.15
N VAL A 384 2.76 -4.12 6.36
CA VAL A 384 1.73 -5.14 6.59
C VAL A 384 2.03 -6.30 5.66
N GLU A 385 2.15 -7.49 6.22
CA GLU A 385 2.09 -8.73 5.46
C GLU A 385 0.67 -9.28 5.57
N PHE A 386 0.12 -9.78 4.47
CA PHE A 386 -1.14 -10.51 4.49
C PHE A 386 -1.09 -11.74 3.60
N SER A 387 -1.88 -12.75 3.97
CA SER A 387 -2.18 -13.89 3.12
C SER A 387 -3.67 -13.92 2.79
N SER A 388 -4.02 -14.53 1.65
CA SER A 388 -5.40 -14.76 1.24
C SER A 388 -5.74 -16.24 1.39
N GLN A 389 -6.89 -16.59 1.94
CA GLN A 389 -7.34 -17.98 1.93
C GLN A 389 -7.40 -18.55 0.49
N SER A 390 -7.31 -19.88 0.35
CA SER A 390 -7.28 -20.55 -0.97
C SER A 390 -8.67 -20.80 -1.56
N GLN A 391 -9.73 -20.49 -0.82
CA GLN A 391 -11.12 -20.66 -1.22
C GLN A 391 -11.93 -19.42 -0.87
N ALA A 392 -13.02 -19.20 -1.61
CA ALA A 392 -13.99 -18.15 -1.31
C ALA A 392 -14.47 -18.27 0.16
N PRO A 393 -14.58 -17.14 0.90
CA PRO A 393 -14.59 -15.77 0.40
C PRO A 393 -13.21 -15.11 0.17
N TYR A 394 -12.11 -15.87 0.20
CA TYR A 394 -10.73 -15.36 0.05
C TYR A 394 -10.37 -14.33 1.13
N ASP A 395 -10.79 -14.60 2.37
CA ASP A 395 -10.49 -13.73 3.51
C ASP A 395 -8.99 -13.49 3.63
N ARG A 396 -8.63 -12.24 3.92
CA ARG A 396 -7.26 -11.84 4.20
C ARG A 396 -6.96 -11.99 5.69
N SER A 397 -5.75 -12.46 6.00
CA SER A 397 -5.20 -12.47 7.36
C SER A 397 -3.95 -11.62 7.36
N SER A 398 -3.89 -10.60 8.23
CA SER A 398 -2.84 -9.58 8.20
C SER A 398 -1.99 -9.61 9.46
N ALA A 399 -0.73 -9.21 9.33
CA ALA A 399 0.21 -9.02 10.43
C ALA A 399 1.14 -7.85 10.14
N LEU A 400 1.61 -7.18 11.20
CA LEU A 400 2.52 -6.06 11.11
C LEU A 400 3.94 -6.55 11.41
N PHE A 401 4.87 -6.12 10.57
CA PHE A 401 6.29 -6.43 10.70
C PHE A 401 7.12 -5.15 10.75
N GLU A 402 8.24 -5.20 11.46
CA GLU A 402 9.26 -4.16 11.48
C GLU A 402 10.63 -4.68 11.05
N ALA A 403 11.44 -3.80 10.47
CA ALA A 403 12.85 -4.04 10.20
C ALA A 403 13.67 -2.77 10.45
N GLN A 404 14.85 -2.93 11.06
CA GLN A 404 15.81 -1.85 11.29
C GLN A 404 16.64 -1.62 10.02
N VAL A 405 16.85 -0.35 9.69
CA VAL A 405 17.61 0.10 8.53
C VAL A 405 18.77 0.96 8.99
N SER A 406 19.99 0.58 8.59
CA SER A 406 21.21 1.25 9.03
C SER A 406 22.26 1.32 7.92
N GLY A 407 23.18 2.27 8.02
CA GLY A 407 24.20 2.49 7.01
C GLY A 407 23.63 3.08 5.71
N SER A 408 24.47 3.16 4.69
CA SER A 408 24.13 3.73 3.38
C SER A 408 25.10 3.24 2.31
N GLY A 409 24.72 3.34 1.04
CA GLY A 409 25.57 2.94 -0.09
C GLY A 409 25.92 1.46 0.01
N LYS A 410 27.21 1.13 -0.12
CA LYS A 410 27.73 -0.25 0.01
C LYS A 410 27.69 -0.82 1.43
N HIS A 411 27.37 0.01 2.42
CA HIS A 411 27.27 -0.37 3.83
C HIS A 411 25.82 -0.38 4.33
N LEU A 412 24.84 -0.32 3.42
CA LEU A 412 23.44 -0.49 3.77
C LEU A 412 23.22 -1.86 4.41
N HIS A 413 22.56 -1.89 5.55
CA HIS A 413 22.19 -3.09 6.26
C HIS A 413 20.75 -3.01 6.73
N VAL A 414 20.00 -4.09 6.50
CA VAL A 414 18.62 -4.24 6.93
C VAL A 414 18.53 -5.46 7.85
N SER A 415 17.90 -5.30 9.01
CA SER A 415 17.72 -6.42 9.94
C SER A 415 16.68 -7.41 9.40
N LYS A 416 16.67 -8.62 9.96
CA LYS A 416 15.56 -9.56 9.71
C LYS A 416 14.23 -8.93 10.17
N PRO A 417 13.13 -9.14 9.42
CA PRO A 417 11.81 -8.71 9.87
C PRO A 417 11.44 -9.32 11.21
N GLN A 418 10.78 -8.54 12.07
CA GLN A 418 10.23 -9.00 13.34
C GLN A 418 8.72 -8.81 13.34
N LEU A 419 7.99 -9.86 13.76
CA LEU A 419 6.54 -9.78 13.95
C LEU A 419 6.25 -8.84 15.12
N MET A 420 5.57 -7.73 14.83
CA MET A 420 5.13 -6.79 15.85
C MET A 420 3.77 -7.17 16.42
N ALA A 421 2.82 -7.51 15.53
CA ALA A 421 1.45 -7.81 15.92
C ALA A 421 0.71 -8.61 14.84
N GLY A 422 -0.20 -9.49 15.27
CA GLY A 422 -1.20 -10.10 14.39
C GLY A 422 -2.45 -9.23 14.31
N SER A 423 -3.23 -9.39 13.24
CA SER A 423 -4.49 -8.67 13.06
C SER A 423 -5.65 -9.59 12.69
N THR A 424 -6.84 -9.29 13.21
CA THR A 424 -8.11 -9.89 12.75
C THR A 424 -8.81 -9.06 11.68
N ALA A 425 -8.22 -7.92 11.29
CA ALA A 425 -8.79 -7.06 10.25
C ALA A 425 -8.64 -7.69 8.86
N ARG A 426 -9.68 -7.58 8.04
CA ARG A 426 -9.68 -8.05 6.65
C ARG A 426 -8.97 -7.07 5.72
N LEU A 427 -9.03 -5.78 6.02
CA LEU A 427 -8.21 -4.75 5.39
C LEU A 427 -7.49 -3.94 6.47
N LEU A 428 -6.17 -3.88 6.36
CA LEU A 428 -5.31 -3.09 7.23
C LEU A 428 -4.32 -2.30 6.39
N GLU A 429 -4.26 -0.99 6.62
CA GLU A 429 -3.34 -0.09 5.92
C GLU A 429 -2.67 0.85 6.93
N LEU A 430 -1.33 0.92 6.87
CA LEU A 430 -0.56 1.84 7.69
C LEU A 430 -0.71 3.26 7.16
N GLY A 431 -0.82 4.20 8.10
CA GLY A 431 -0.86 5.63 7.85
C GLY A 431 0.43 6.31 8.30
N PRO A 432 0.44 7.66 8.32
CA PRO A 432 1.56 8.45 8.83
C PRO A 432 1.78 8.29 10.34
N TRP A 433 2.99 8.64 10.76
CA TRP A 433 3.36 8.75 12.17
C TRP A 433 2.68 9.93 12.86
N LEU A 434 2.05 9.68 14.00
CA LEU A 434 1.53 10.72 14.89
C LEU A 434 2.68 11.40 15.66
N ASN A 435 3.69 10.62 16.02
CA ASN A 435 4.96 11.04 16.61
C ASN A 435 6.02 9.91 16.40
N ASN A 436 7.17 10.00 17.07
CA ASN A 436 8.29 9.06 16.85
C ASN A 436 8.03 7.60 17.28
N HIS A 437 6.90 7.28 17.91
CA HIS A 437 6.58 5.92 18.36
C HIS A 437 5.10 5.54 18.17
N ILE A 438 4.22 6.48 17.80
CA ILE A 438 2.80 6.23 17.55
C ILE A 438 2.54 6.28 16.06
N LEU A 439 2.20 5.13 15.48
CA LEU A 439 1.80 4.98 14.09
C LEU A 439 0.27 5.00 13.98
N THR A 440 -0.27 5.70 12.97
CA THR A 440 -1.71 5.62 12.67
C THR A 440 -1.98 4.50 11.67
N PHE A 441 -3.16 3.89 11.72
CA PHE A 441 -3.55 2.89 10.72
C PHE A 441 -5.07 2.85 10.54
N TYR A 442 -5.50 2.41 9.36
CA TYR A 442 -6.87 2.06 9.06
C TYR A 442 -7.05 0.55 9.26
N ALA A 443 -8.17 0.14 9.85
CA ALA A 443 -8.62 -1.24 9.84
C ALA A 443 -10.16 -1.33 9.84
N ASP A 444 -10.72 -2.03 8.84
CA ASP A 444 -12.15 -2.36 8.70
C ASP A 444 -13.13 -1.22 9.09
N GLY A 445 -12.96 -0.05 8.48
CA GLY A 445 -13.85 1.10 8.67
C GLY A 445 -13.57 1.92 9.92
N THR A 446 -12.40 1.76 10.53
CA THR A 446 -11.99 2.48 11.75
C THR A 446 -10.54 2.96 11.65
N LEU A 447 -10.27 4.16 12.13
CA LEU A 447 -8.93 4.76 12.27
C LEU A 447 -8.42 4.51 13.68
N TYR A 448 -7.18 4.08 13.79
CA TYR A 448 -6.52 3.74 15.04
C TYR A 448 -5.14 4.38 15.14
N ALA A 449 -4.58 4.35 16.34
CA ALA A 449 -3.17 4.62 16.62
C ALA A 449 -2.58 3.46 17.44
N LEU A 450 -1.39 3.02 17.05
CA LEU A 450 -0.58 1.99 17.70
C LEU A 450 0.71 2.61 18.21
N ASP A 451 0.98 2.48 19.50
CA ASP A 451 2.31 2.75 20.06
C ASP A 451 3.19 1.52 19.85
N ILE A 452 4.18 1.64 18.97
CA ILE A 452 5.06 0.54 18.56
C ILE A 452 5.92 0.01 19.71
N GLN A 453 6.15 0.81 20.75
CA GLN A 453 7.01 0.42 21.88
C GLN A 453 6.26 -0.40 22.91
N SER A 454 5.02 -0.02 23.20
CA SER A 454 4.18 -0.68 24.22
C SER A 454 3.22 -1.71 23.63
N GLY A 455 2.92 -1.61 22.34
CA GLY A 455 1.85 -2.35 21.68
C GLY A 455 0.45 -1.83 22.02
N ALA A 456 0.34 -0.69 22.71
CA ALA A 456 -0.94 -0.11 23.10
C ALA A 456 -1.67 0.43 21.87
N VAL A 457 -2.98 0.22 21.79
CA VAL A 457 -3.81 0.70 20.67
C VAL A 457 -4.93 1.60 21.19
N ALA A 458 -5.17 2.69 20.47
CA ALA A 458 -6.30 3.58 20.68
C ALA A 458 -7.15 3.68 19.41
N THR A 459 -8.47 3.70 19.59
CA THR A 459 -9.43 4.01 18.53
C THR A 459 -9.57 5.52 18.40
N ILE A 460 -9.43 6.05 17.18
CA ILE A 460 -9.55 7.48 16.89
C ILE A 460 -10.96 7.80 16.37
N ALA A 461 -11.39 7.10 15.32
CA ALA A 461 -12.65 7.39 14.63
C ALA A 461 -13.22 6.17 13.91
N GLN A 462 -14.54 6.00 13.92
CA GLN A 462 -15.22 5.04 13.05
C GLN A 462 -15.69 5.77 11.79
N THR A 463 -15.09 5.43 10.64
CA THR A 463 -15.45 6.00 9.33
C THR A 463 -16.61 5.24 8.68
N LYS A 464 -16.85 3.98 9.08
CA LYS A 464 -17.88 3.06 8.55
C LYS A 464 -17.76 2.73 7.04
N ALA A 465 -16.77 3.32 6.38
CA ALA A 465 -16.39 3.08 5.01
C ALA A 465 -14.86 3.13 4.92
N TYR A 466 -14.32 2.65 3.81
CA TYR A 466 -12.90 2.76 3.54
C TYR A 466 -12.42 4.21 3.68
N ALA A 467 -11.26 4.35 4.32
CA ALA A 467 -10.60 5.61 4.51
C ALA A 467 -9.10 5.41 4.53
N ARG A 468 -8.35 6.25 3.82
CA ARG A 468 -6.89 6.27 3.89
C ARG A 468 -6.43 7.46 4.72
N ILE A 469 -5.59 7.21 5.71
CA ILE A 469 -4.97 8.27 6.50
C ILE A 469 -3.81 8.84 5.69
N ILE A 470 -3.90 10.12 5.33
CA ILE A 470 -2.95 10.78 4.44
C ILE A 470 -1.86 11.48 5.24
N ALA A 471 -2.23 12.18 6.31
CA ALA A 471 -1.30 13.03 7.04
C ALA A 471 -1.70 13.19 8.52
N VAL A 472 -0.72 13.61 9.33
CA VAL A 472 -0.94 14.13 10.68
C VAL A 472 -0.47 15.58 10.72
N VAL A 473 -1.31 16.47 11.22
CA VAL A 473 -1.00 17.88 11.43
C VAL A 473 -0.99 18.20 12.92
N GLY A 474 0.03 18.93 13.38
CA GLY A 474 0.03 19.55 14.70
C GLY A 474 -0.25 21.04 14.58
N LEU A 475 -1.07 21.57 15.49
CA LEU A 475 -1.05 23.01 15.74
C LEU A 475 0.23 23.29 16.53
N SER A 476 1.27 23.76 15.85
CA SER A 476 2.37 24.43 16.54
C SER A 476 1.75 25.57 17.35
N GLY A 477 1.98 25.60 18.67
CA GLY A 477 1.61 26.76 19.47
C GLY A 477 2.21 28.01 18.83
N SER A 478 1.34 28.98 18.57
CA SER A 478 1.62 30.35 18.14
C SER A 478 2.82 30.97 18.82
#